data_AF-A0A3B8MP36-F1
#
_entry.id   AF-A0A3B8MP36-F1
#
_cell.length_a   1.000
_cell.length_b   1.000
_cell.length_c   1.000
_cell.angle_alpha   90.00
_cell.angle_beta   90.00
_cell.angle_gamma   90.00
#
_symmetry.space_group_name_H-M   'P 1'
#
loop_
_entity.id
_entity.type
_entity.pdbx_description
1 polymer ?
#
loop_
_entity_poly.entity_id
_entity_poly.type
_entity_poly.pdbx_seq_one_letter_code
_entity_poly.pdbx_strand_id
1 'polypeptide(L)'
;PEDGAKAAAASVARGYDAVKYHLYRPMERALEYVDLTREAVGPDVDILVDLTWHYDQPSAIALGRELQKRKVFWLESPVPSEELSRHAEVAQALDLPVCIGQEYYNSYQFRAVL
;
A
#
# COMPACT_ATOMS: atom_id res chain seq x y z
N PRO A 1 -1.21 -5.94 15.53
CA PRO A 1 0.04 -5.79 14.75
C PRO A 1 0.87 -7.07 14.76
N GLU A 2 1.15 -7.61 15.95
CA GLU A 2 1.92 -8.86 16.11
C GLU A 2 1.32 -10.07 15.39
N ASP A 3 -0.01 -10.24 15.43
CA ASP A 3 -0.68 -11.32 14.70
C ASP A 3 -0.48 -11.21 13.18
N GLY A 4 -0.37 -9.97 12.68
CA GLY A 4 -0.07 -9.66 11.29
C GLY A 4 1.33 -10.08 10.87
N ALA A 5 2.33 -9.72 11.68
CA ALA A 5 3.72 -10.07 11.46
C ALA A 5 3.93 -11.60 11.53
N LYS A 6 3.27 -12.28 12.48
CA LYS A 6 3.27 -13.75 12.56
C LYS A 6 2.67 -14.40 11.32
N ALA A 7 1.53 -13.88 10.83
CA ALA A 7 0.92 -14.36 9.60
C ALA A 7 1.83 -14.11 8.37
N ALA A 8 2.54 -12.98 8.34
CA ALA A 8 3.53 -12.66 7.32
C ALA A 8 4.63 -13.71 7.26
N ALA A 9 5.28 -13.97 8.41
CA ALA A 9 6.36 -14.94 8.53
C ALA A 9 5.88 -16.35 8.17
N ALA A 10 4.65 -16.72 8.53
CA ALA A 10 4.06 -17.99 8.14
C ALA A 10 3.86 -18.12 6.63
N SER A 11 3.46 -17.04 5.94
CA SER A 11 3.41 -17.02 4.47
C SER A 11 4.80 -17.14 3.87
N VAL A 12 5.79 -16.40 4.36
CA VAL A 12 7.17 -16.50 3.85
C VAL A 12 7.75 -17.90 4.05
N ALA A 13 7.49 -18.54 5.18
CA ALA A 13 7.87 -19.94 5.44
C ALA A 13 7.23 -20.94 4.47
N ARG A 14 6.12 -20.57 3.81
CA ARG A 14 5.48 -21.35 2.74
C ARG A 14 6.06 -21.08 1.35
N GLY A 15 7.04 -20.19 1.23
CA GLY A 15 7.73 -19.85 -0.02
C GLY A 15 7.19 -18.63 -0.76
N TYR A 16 6.33 -17.82 -0.13
CA TYR A 16 5.94 -16.52 -0.70
C TYR A 16 7.05 -15.48 -0.48
N ASP A 17 7.28 -14.65 -1.49
CA ASP A 17 8.27 -13.56 -1.51
C ASP A 17 7.66 -12.19 -1.25
N ALA A 18 6.32 -12.11 -1.10
CA ALA A 18 5.58 -10.88 -0.96
C ALA A 18 4.36 -11.03 -0.03
N VAL A 19 4.01 -9.96 0.70
CA VAL A 19 2.82 -9.88 1.56
C VAL A 19 2.08 -8.55 1.37
N LYS A 20 0.76 -8.58 1.18
CA LYS A 20 -0.08 -7.39 1.07
C LYS A 20 -0.97 -7.21 2.30
N TYR A 21 -1.10 -5.96 2.76
CA TYR A 21 -1.98 -5.59 3.88
C TYR A 21 -2.96 -4.49 3.51
N HIS A 22 -4.19 -4.63 3.99
CA HIS A 22 -5.10 -3.50 4.07
C HIS A 22 -4.78 -2.67 5.32
N LEU A 23 -4.45 -1.39 5.12
CA LEU A 23 -3.82 -0.55 6.12
C LEU A 23 -4.57 0.78 6.31
N TYR A 24 -5.86 0.71 6.62
CA TYR A 24 -6.71 1.88 6.91
C TYR A 24 -6.78 2.16 8.42
N ARG A 25 -5.74 2.82 8.95
CA ARG A 25 -5.54 3.04 10.39
C ARG A 25 -4.86 4.40 10.65
N PRO A 26 -4.86 4.93 11.87
CA PRO A 26 -4.00 6.07 12.22
C PRO A 26 -2.55 5.82 11.78
N MET A 27 -1.90 6.85 11.24
CA MET A 27 -0.60 6.74 10.57
C MET A 27 0.44 6.01 11.41
N GLU A 28 0.56 6.35 12.69
CA GLU A 28 1.55 5.75 13.59
C GLU A 28 1.35 4.24 13.71
N ARG A 29 0.09 3.79 13.78
CA ARG A 29 -0.26 2.36 13.84
C ARG A 29 -0.06 1.64 12.53
N ALA A 30 -0.28 2.34 11.42
CA ALA A 30 0.02 1.86 10.08
C ALA A 30 1.52 1.59 9.92
N LEU A 31 2.37 2.55 10.31
CA LEU A 31 3.82 2.44 10.23
C LEU A 31 4.38 1.39 11.19
N GLU A 32 3.88 1.33 12.43
CA GLU A 32 4.22 0.28 13.40
C GLU A 32 3.97 -1.12 12.83
N TYR A 33 2.88 -1.29 12.09
CA TYR A 33 2.55 -2.58 11.46
C TYR A 33 3.55 -2.97 10.38
N VAL A 34 3.96 -2.01 9.54
CA VAL A 34 4.97 -2.24 8.48
C VAL A 34 6.32 -2.55 9.11
N ASP A 35 6.72 -1.81 10.15
CA ASP A 35 8.00 -2.00 10.84
C ASP A 35 8.07 -3.40 11.47
N LEU A 36 7.04 -3.82 12.21
CA LEU A 36 6.97 -5.17 12.78
C LEU A 36 6.91 -6.27 11.72
N THR A 37 6.22 -6.03 10.61
CA THR A 37 6.19 -7.00 9.50
C THR A 37 7.60 -7.15 8.92
N ARG A 38 8.28 -6.04 8.64
CA ARG A 38 9.63 -6.00 8.07
C ARG A 38 10.63 -6.74 8.96
N GLU A 39 10.55 -6.56 10.28
CA GLU A 39 11.35 -7.32 11.26
C GLU A 39 11.10 -8.83 11.17
N ALA A 40 9.84 -9.25 11.00
CA ALA A 40 9.46 -10.65 10.97
C ALA A 40 9.81 -11.37 9.64
N VAL A 41 9.72 -10.68 8.51
CA VAL A 41 9.92 -11.27 7.17
C VAL A 41 11.31 -11.06 6.60
N GLY A 42 12.09 -10.14 7.17
CA GLY A 42 13.41 -9.78 6.67
C GLY A 42 13.39 -8.73 5.55
N PRO A 43 14.56 -8.29 5.08
CA PRO A 43 14.68 -7.16 4.16
C PRO A 43 14.30 -7.47 2.70
N ASP A 44 14.29 -8.75 2.31
CA ASP A 44 14.16 -9.17 0.91
C ASP A 44 12.72 -9.50 0.48
N VAL A 45 11.78 -9.56 1.44
CA VAL A 45 10.36 -9.83 1.17
C VAL A 45 9.65 -8.54 0.82
N ASP A 46 8.86 -8.51 -0.25
CA ASP A 46 8.10 -7.32 -0.60
C ASP A 46 6.91 -7.13 0.34
N ILE A 47 6.74 -5.90 0.83
CA ILE A 47 5.59 -5.49 1.64
C ILE A 47 4.77 -4.52 0.81
N LEU A 48 3.50 -4.84 0.65
CA LEU A 48 2.56 -4.11 -0.19
C LEU A 48 1.43 -3.55 0.68
N VAL A 49 1.01 -2.33 0.41
CA VAL A 49 0.02 -1.64 1.23
C VAL A 49 -1.16 -1.22 0.37
N ASP A 50 -2.36 -1.47 0.87
CA ASP A 50 -3.64 -1.10 0.28
C ASP A 50 -4.42 -0.26 1.26
N LEU A 51 -4.78 0.97 0.88
CA LEU A 51 -5.55 1.88 1.73
C LEU A 51 -7.07 1.73 1.54
N THR A 52 -7.48 0.93 0.54
CA THR A 52 -8.89 0.60 0.25
C THR A 52 -9.76 1.86 0.19
N TRP A 53 -9.23 2.95 -0.41
CA TRP A 53 -9.89 4.23 -0.61
C TRP A 53 -10.25 5.05 0.64
N HIS A 54 -9.68 4.73 1.80
CA HIS A 54 -10.08 5.35 3.08
C HIS A 54 -9.41 6.69 3.38
N TYR A 55 -8.49 7.19 2.54
CA TYR A 55 -7.70 8.38 2.83
C TYR A 55 -8.08 9.54 1.92
N ASP A 56 -7.95 10.75 2.43
CA ASP A 56 -7.83 11.93 1.59
C ASP A 56 -6.42 12.01 0.96
N GLN A 57 -6.30 12.82 -0.09
CA GLN A 57 -5.05 13.01 -0.80
C GLN A 57 -3.87 13.48 0.08
N PRO A 58 -3.97 14.53 0.93
CA PRO A 58 -2.82 14.96 1.72
C PRO A 58 -2.38 13.88 2.72
N SER A 59 -3.32 13.15 3.33
CA SER A 59 -2.99 12.06 4.26
C SER A 59 -2.35 10.88 3.54
N ALA A 60 -2.84 10.53 2.35
CA ALA A 60 -2.25 9.49 1.52
C ALA A 60 -0.81 9.82 1.09
N ILE A 61 -0.54 11.08 0.70
CA ILE A 61 0.82 11.54 0.37
C ILE A 61 1.72 11.48 1.61
N ALA A 62 1.23 11.95 2.76
CA ALA A 62 2.01 11.94 3.99
C ALA A 62 2.38 10.51 4.42
N LEU A 63 1.41 9.58 4.38
CA LEU A 63 1.65 8.17 4.66
C LEU A 63 2.60 7.55 3.63
N GLY A 64 2.36 7.79 2.33
CA GLY A 64 3.18 7.26 1.24
C GLY A 64 4.66 7.61 1.38
N ARG A 65 4.99 8.84 1.79
CA ARG A 65 6.38 9.25 2.06
C ARG A 65 7.04 8.47 3.20
N GLU A 66 6.28 8.11 4.22
CA GLU A 66 6.79 7.29 5.32
C GLU A 66 6.91 5.80 4.93
N LEU A 67 6.02 5.31 4.07
CA LEU A 67 6.09 3.96 3.50
C LEU A 67 7.28 3.82 2.54
N GLN A 68 7.61 4.85 1.76
CA GLN A 68 8.83 4.91 0.92
C GLN A 68 10.09 4.65 1.73
N LYS A 69 10.22 5.32 2.88
CA LYS A 69 11.38 5.16 3.78
C LYS A 69 11.52 3.72 4.31
N ARG A 70 10.42 2.97 4.34
CA ARG A 70 10.34 1.58 4.82
C ARG A 70 10.45 0.54 3.71
N LYS A 71 10.72 0.98 2.47
CA LYS A 71 10.80 0.10 1.29
C LYS A 71 9.52 -0.73 1.13
N VAL A 72 8.37 -0.09 1.30
CA VAL A 72 7.11 -0.65 0.80
C VAL A 72 7.18 -0.67 -0.73
N PHE A 73 6.67 -1.74 -1.33
CA PHE A 73 6.81 -1.99 -2.76
C PHE A 73 5.80 -1.19 -3.59
N TRP A 74 4.54 -1.12 -3.15
CA TRP A 74 3.53 -0.22 -3.74
C TRP A 74 2.50 0.27 -2.72
N LEU A 75 1.80 1.34 -3.10
CA LEU A 75 0.62 1.87 -2.44
C LEU A 75 -0.62 1.70 -3.32
N GLU A 76 -1.58 0.92 -2.87
CA GLU A 76 -2.79 0.60 -3.60
C GLU A 76 -3.98 1.40 -3.09
N SER A 77 -4.85 1.83 -4.02
CA SER A 77 -6.13 2.49 -3.72
C SER A 77 -6.03 3.63 -2.69
N PRO A 78 -5.15 4.63 -2.90
CA PRO A 78 -4.85 5.63 -1.87
C PRO A 78 -6.00 6.56 -1.50
N VAL A 79 -6.93 6.86 -2.42
CA VAL A 79 -8.02 7.84 -2.22
C VAL A 79 -9.32 7.31 -2.84
N PRO A 80 -10.51 7.91 -2.64
CA PRO A 80 -11.77 7.47 -3.28
C PRO A 80 -11.63 7.12 -4.77
N SER A 81 -12.12 5.94 -5.15
CA SER A 81 -11.87 5.29 -6.45
C SER A 81 -12.26 6.13 -7.66
N GLU A 82 -13.28 6.97 -7.50
CA GLU A 82 -13.85 7.85 -8.51
C GLU A 82 -12.99 9.10 -8.77
N GLU A 83 -12.10 9.44 -7.84
CA GLU A 83 -11.27 10.62 -7.88
C GLU A 83 -9.93 10.35 -8.59
N LEU A 84 -9.98 10.10 -9.90
CA LEU A 84 -8.80 9.79 -10.71
C LEU A 84 -7.72 10.89 -10.67
N SER A 85 -8.12 12.17 -10.69
CA SER A 85 -7.16 13.28 -10.62
C SER A 85 -6.37 13.26 -9.31
N ARG A 86 -7.02 12.95 -8.20
CA ARG A 86 -6.35 12.84 -6.90
C ARG A 86 -5.39 11.65 -6.84
N HIS A 87 -5.76 10.52 -7.45
CA HIS A 87 -4.83 9.40 -7.61
C HIS A 87 -3.58 9.81 -8.38
N ALA A 88 -3.74 10.54 -9.49
CA ALA A 88 -2.62 11.06 -10.27
C ALA A 88 -1.75 12.02 -9.45
N GLU A 89 -2.34 12.90 -8.65
CA GLU A 89 -1.62 13.82 -7.76
C GLU A 89 -0.84 13.08 -6.67
N VAL A 90 -1.39 12.01 -6.08
CA VAL A 90 -0.66 11.14 -5.13
C VAL A 90 0.52 10.47 -5.83
N ALA A 91 0.30 9.89 -7.03
CA ALA A 91 1.34 9.22 -7.79
C ALA A 91 2.48 10.16 -8.20
N GLN A 92 2.18 11.41 -8.55
CA GLN A 92 3.18 12.42 -8.89
C GLN A 92 3.98 12.92 -7.67
N ALA A 93 3.41 12.83 -6.48
CA ALA A 93 4.02 13.34 -5.25
C ALA A 93 4.94 12.33 -4.54
N LEU A 94 4.99 11.09 -5.02
CA LEU A 94 5.67 9.96 -4.39
C LEU A 94 6.61 9.27 -5.39
N ASP A 95 7.72 8.72 -4.90
CA ASP A 95 8.53 7.76 -5.67
C ASP A 95 8.01 6.32 -5.49
N LEU A 96 7.03 6.12 -4.59
CA LEU A 96 6.34 4.84 -4.38
C LEU A 96 5.32 4.62 -5.49
N PRO A 97 5.37 3.47 -6.20
CA PRO A 97 4.35 3.13 -7.18
C PRO A 97 2.95 3.15 -6.58
N VAL A 98 2.01 3.80 -7.29
CA VAL A 98 0.60 3.82 -6.94
C VAL A 98 -0.17 2.84 -7.83
N CYS A 99 -0.90 1.92 -7.21
CA CYS A 99 -1.71 0.91 -7.91
C CYS A 99 -3.20 1.21 -7.76
N ILE A 100 -3.93 1.15 -8.87
CA ILE A 100 -5.40 1.29 -8.93
C ILE A 100 -5.98 0.32 -9.94
N GLY A 101 -7.29 0.07 -9.85
CA GLY A 101 -8.02 -0.66 -10.89
C GLY A 101 -8.97 -1.74 -10.40
N GLN A 102 -9.02 -2.06 -9.10
CA GLN A 102 -9.90 -3.11 -8.59
C GLN A 102 -11.41 -2.84 -8.86
N GLU A 103 -11.81 -1.56 -8.98
CA GLU A 103 -13.21 -1.17 -9.30
C GLU A 103 -13.48 -0.96 -10.79
N TYR A 104 -12.48 -1.16 -11.65
CA TYR A 104 -12.65 -0.95 -13.07
C TYR A 104 -13.20 -2.22 -13.72
N TYR A 105 -14.32 -2.08 -14.41
CA TYR A 105 -15.09 -3.18 -14.98
C TYR A 105 -15.16 -3.12 -16.51
N ASN A 106 -14.52 -2.14 -17.15
CA ASN A 106 -14.45 -2.04 -18.61
C ASN A 106 -13.14 -1.39 -19.11
N SER A 107 -12.84 -1.60 -20.39
CA SER A 107 -11.59 -1.14 -21.02
C SER A 107 -11.47 0.38 -21.12
N TYR A 108 -12.57 1.15 -21.08
CA TYR A 108 -12.51 2.61 -21.09
C TYR A 108 -11.94 3.15 -19.78
N GLN A 109 -12.29 2.54 -18.63
CA GLN A 109 -11.74 2.91 -17.33
C GLN A 109 -10.25 2.60 -17.23
N PHE A 110 -9.81 1.41 -17.65
CA PHE A 110 -8.38 1.08 -17.69
C PHE A 110 -7.60 2.02 -18.62
N ARG A 111 -8.14 2.32 -19.81
CA ARG A 111 -7.49 3.26 -20.73
C ARG A 111 -7.34 4.68 -20.19
N ALA A 112 -8.18 5.10 -19.24
CA ALA A 112 -8.06 6.42 -18.63
C ALA A 112 -6.86 6.53 -17.67
N VAL A 113 -6.23 5.40 -17.29
CA VAL A 113 -5.16 5.35 -16.27
C VAL A 113 -3.83 4.78 -16.79
N LEU A 114 -3.73 4.52 -18.10
CA LEU A 114 -2.51 4.09 -18.81
C LEU A 114 -1.80 5.29 -19.43
#